data_AF-A0A8H5NT82-F1
#
_entry.id   AF-A0A8H5NT82-F1
#
_cell.length_a   1.000
_cell.length_b   1.000
_cell.length_c   1.000
_cell.angle_alpha   90.00
_cell.angle_beta   90.00
_cell.angle_gamma   90.00
#
_symmetry.space_group_name_H-M   'P 1'
#
loop_
_entity.id
_entity.type
_entity.pdbx_description
1 polymer ?
#
loop_
_entity_poly.entity_id
_entity_poly.type
_entity_poly.pdbx_seq_one_letter_code
_entity_poly.pdbx_strand_id
1 'polypeptide(L)'
;MLSKPAFLVLALSILLCLPHTSSIARFVRVLGFFRTRNNAIKQDPGNLIFINDTIQCEDIHFDKKSGKLFLACEDNHEGRFEWFPPLANFQNLSLAAKSTGSIHVVDPESKQSRRLKFTNFSGPFITHGIDVIPDPDSADAAVYIFAINHLPAANTCPNTASYRKCIKKAGSRVEIFRHVIRSDIATHLRSIQHPLISTPNDILTQDSRSFYMTNDHHYREGALQFFKTLYWGTKWSTTIFVKVDSLISPNPAAGIIARVTVGGLYNQNGLSRGRSGEILISCYGSGVLEIGQVSSEDSAIQVITSIRVDSTIDNPSYFSNPYANMTFNASSYLLTGLARAINLPKTATDPDSTDRSIV
;
A
#
# COMPACT_ATOMS: atom_id res chain seq x y z
N MET A 1 3.81 51.59 -8.59
CA MET A 1 4.78 51.44 -7.49
C MET A 1 4.03 50.85 -6.30
N LEU A 2 4.50 49.75 -5.72
CA LEU A 2 3.88 49.17 -4.51
C LEU A 2 4.00 50.18 -3.36
N SER A 3 2.96 50.29 -2.53
CA SER A 3 3.03 51.10 -1.32
C SER A 3 4.11 50.54 -0.38
N LYS A 4 4.76 51.39 0.43
CA LYS A 4 5.75 50.96 1.44
C LYS A 4 5.28 49.75 2.30
N PRO A 5 4.03 49.68 2.81
CA PRO A 5 3.56 48.51 3.53
C PRO A 5 3.42 47.27 2.64
N ALA A 6 2.99 47.42 1.38
CA ALA A 6 2.92 46.29 0.45
C ALA A 6 4.30 45.74 0.06
N PHE A 7 5.30 46.61 -0.06
CA PHE A 7 6.70 46.22 -0.27
C PHE A 7 7.27 45.46 0.94
N LEU A 8 6.97 45.94 2.17
CA LEU A 8 7.41 45.28 3.40
C LEU A 8 6.78 43.89 3.55
N VAL A 9 5.48 43.76 3.29
CA VAL A 9 4.77 42.46 3.31
C VAL A 9 5.34 41.50 2.27
N LEU A 10 5.62 41.97 1.05
CA LEU A 10 6.23 41.15 0.01
C LEU A 10 7.65 40.69 0.40
N ALA A 11 8.48 41.60 0.93
CA ALA A 11 9.83 41.29 1.37
C ALA A 11 9.85 40.27 2.52
N LEU A 12 8.99 40.46 3.54
CA LEU A 12 8.84 39.49 4.63
C LEU A 12 8.33 38.14 4.12
N SER A 13 7.38 38.13 3.18
CA SER A 13 6.86 36.88 2.60
C SER A 13 7.95 36.11 1.84
N ILE A 14 8.80 36.80 1.08
CA ILE A 14 9.95 36.20 0.39
C ILE A 14 10.96 35.65 1.41
N LEU A 15 11.32 36.44 2.42
CA LEU A 15 12.25 36.03 3.49
C LEU A 15 11.74 34.82 4.27
N LEU A 16 10.44 34.76 4.56
CA LEU A 16 9.79 33.63 5.23
C LEU A 16 9.70 32.38 4.33
N CYS A 17 9.61 32.56 3.00
CA CYS A 17 9.57 31.46 2.04
C CYS A 17 10.96 30.89 1.69
N LEU A 18 12.03 31.69 1.76
CA LEU A 18 13.40 31.29 1.39
C LEU A 18 13.87 29.96 2.03
N PRO A 19 13.67 29.70 3.34
CA PRO A 19 14.06 28.43 3.96
C PRO A 19 13.30 27.21 3.42
N HIS A 20 12.11 27.42 2.87
CA HIS A 20 11.24 26.36 2.36
C HIS A 20 11.46 26.08 0.87
N THR A 21 12.18 26.93 0.16
CA THR A 21 12.40 26.80 -1.29
C THR A 21 13.05 25.46 -1.68
N SER A 22 14.03 24.98 -0.91
CA SER A 22 14.69 23.69 -1.15
C SER A 22 13.73 22.50 -0.95
N SER A 23 12.89 22.56 0.07
CA SER A 23 11.89 21.53 0.38
C SER A 23 10.79 21.49 -0.68
N ILE A 24 10.34 22.67 -1.14
CA ILE A 24 9.36 22.80 -2.23
C ILE A 24 9.97 22.28 -3.54
N ALA A 25 11.20 22.69 -3.88
CA ALA A 25 11.87 22.25 -5.10
C ALA A 25 12.04 20.72 -5.13
N ARG A 26 12.43 20.12 -4.01
CA ARG A 26 12.51 18.66 -3.87
C ARG A 26 11.15 18.02 -4.03
N PHE A 27 10.12 18.52 -3.36
CA PHE A 27 8.76 17.98 -3.47
C PHE A 27 8.25 17.98 -4.92
N VAL A 28 8.47 19.08 -5.65
CA VAL A 28 8.16 19.18 -7.09
C VAL A 28 8.95 18.14 -7.91
N ARG A 29 10.21 17.87 -7.56
CA ARG A 29 11.01 16.83 -8.21
C ARG A 29 10.50 15.42 -7.91
N VAL A 30 10.18 15.12 -6.64
CA VAL A 30 9.61 13.84 -6.18
C VAL A 30 8.34 13.49 -6.95
N LEU A 31 7.43 14.47 -7.10
CA LEU A 31 6.20 14.32 -7.87
C LEU A 31 6.40 14.20 -9.39
N GLY A 32 7.63 14.38 -9.88
CA GLY A 32 7.99 14.14 -11.27
C GLY A 32 7.53 15.21 -12.26
N PHE A 33 7.31 16.45 -11.81
CA PHE A 33 6.85 17.55 -12.68
C PHE A 33 7.69 17.73 -13.95
N PHE A 34 9.01 17.55 -13.81
CA PHE A 34 9.98 17.73 -14.89
C PHE A 34 10.44 16.42 -15.53
N ARG A 35 9.86 15.28 -15.15
CA ARG A 35 10.19 13.99 -15.78
C ARG A 35 9.41 13.80 -17.07
N THR A 36 10.10 13.32 -18.11
CA THR A 36 9.46 12.80 -19.32
C THR A 36 9.34 11.29 -19.21
N ARG A 37 8.21 10.72 -19.67
CA ARG A 37 8.13 9.28 -19.82
C ARG A 37 8.90 8.90 -21.07
N ASN A 38 9.94 8.11 -20.89
CA ASN A 38 10.69 7.53 -21.99
C ASN A 38 10.39 6.03 -22.02
N ASN A 39 10.17 5.46 -23.19
CA ASN A 39 10.11 4.03 -23.33
C ASN A 39 11.50 3.47 -22.99
N ALA A 40 11.57 2.51 -22.05
CA ALA A 40 12.82 1.81 -21.78
C ALA A 40 13.20 1.02 -23.06
N ILE A 41 14.37 1.33 -23.63
CA ILE A 41 14.92 0.56 -24.75
C ILE A 41 15.29 -0.80 -24.17
N LYS A 42 14.53 -1.84 -24.52
CA LYS A 42 14.87 -3.21 -24.17
C LYS A 42 15.90 -3.71 -25.15
N GLN A 43 17.09 -4.06 -24.67
CA GLN A 43 18.12 -4.69 -25.49
C GLN A 43 17.61 -6.01 -26.09
N ASP A 44 16.77 -6.73 -25.34
CA ASP A 44 16.09 -7.94 -25.79
C ASP A 44 14.59 -7.87 -25.41
N PRO A 45 13.67 -7.76 -26.39
CA PRO A 45 12.23 -7.79 -26.15
C PRO A 45 11.74 -9.04 -25.42
N GLY A 46 12.44 -10.19 -25.58
CA GLY A 46 12.09 -11.46 -24.93
C GLY A 46 12.27 -11.47 -23.41
N ASN A 47 13.01 -10.49 -22.86
CA ASN A 47 13.19 -10.33 -21.42
C ASN A 47 12.03 -9.60 -20.73
N LEU A 48 11.05 -9.08 -21.49
CA LEU A 48 9.78 -8.61 -20.94
C LEU A 48 8.73 -9.69 -21.09
N ILE A 49 8.26 -10.21 -19.97
CA ILE A 49 7.18 -11.18 -19.95
C ILE A 49 5.95 -10.51 -19.36
N PHE A 50 4.85 -10.57 -20.12
CA PHE A 50 3.53 -10.30 -19.59
C PHE A 50 2.99 -11.59 -19.00
N ILE A 51 2.71 -11.57 -17.71
CA ILE A 51 2.02 -12.66 -17.05
C ILE A 51 0.52 -12.40 -17.26
N ASN A 52 -0.15 -13.34 -17.92
CA ASN A 52 -1.59 -13.22 -18.15
C ASN A 52 -2.36 -13.35 -16.83
N ASP A 53 -3.59 -12.83 -16.79
CA ASP A 53 -4.47 -12.91 -15.63
C ASP A 53 -3.82 -12.32 -14.36
N THR A 54 -3.32 -11.08 -14.48
CA THR A 54 -2.80 -10.25 -13.37
C THR A 54 -3.34 -8.83 -13.52
N ILE A 55 -4.66 -8.68 -13.41
CA ILE A 55 -5.36 -7.42 -13.65
C ILE A 55 -5.20 -6.52 -12.43
N GLN A 56 -4.60 -5.34 -12.61
CA GLN A 56 -4.48 -4.31 -11.57
C GLN A 56 -3.94 -4.83 -10.23
N CYS A 57 -2.90 -5.66 -10.28
CA CYS A 57 -2.27 -6.13 -9.07
C CYS A 57 -1.43 -5.00 -8.46
N GLU A 58 -1.89 -4.45 -7.34
CA GLU A 58 -1.25 -3.30 -6.71
C GLU A 58 -0.04 -3.73 -5.86
N ASP A 59 -0.12 -4.90 -5.22
CA ASP A 59 0.97 -5.41 -4.40
C ASP A 59 1.38 -6.86 -4.74
N ILE A 60 2.64 -7.17 -4.42
CA ILE A 60 3.30 -8.44 -4.71
C ILE A 60 4.25 -8.87 -3.58
N HIS A 61 4.05 -10.09 -3.10
CA HIS A 61 4.92 -10.71 -2.11
C HIS A 61 5.66 -11.92 -2.70
N PHE A 62 6.98 -12.02 -2.44
CA PHE A 62 7.78 -13.20 -2.79
C PHE A 62 7.98 -14.13 -1.59
N ASP A 63 7.32 -15.28 -1.57
CA ASP A 63 7.59 -16.31 -0.57
C ASP A 63 8.85 -17.09 -0.94
N LYS A 64 9.92 -16.86 -0.18
CA LYS A 64 11.22 -17.50 -0.40
C LYS A 64 11.15 -19.02 -0.24
N LYS A 65 10.27 -19.54 0.62
CA LYS A 65 10.21 -20.98 0.92
C LYS A 65 9.60 -21.75 -0.25
N SER A 66 8.50 -21.26 -0.82
CA SER A 66 7.86 -21.88 -1.98
C SER A 66 8.48 -21.45 -3.32
N GLY A 67 9.22 -20.33 -3.33
CA GLY A 67 9.72 -19.69 -4.55
C GLY A 67 8.59 -19.13 -5.43
N LYS A 68 7.43 -18.79 -4.85
CA LYS A 68 6.26 -18.28 -5.58
C LYS A 68 5.99 -16.82 -5.23
N LEU A 69 5.39 -16.12 -6.18
CA LEU A 69 4.90 -14.76 -5.99
C LEU A 69 3.41 -14.80 -5.69
N PHE A 70 2.98 -14.04 -4.69
CA PHE A 70 1.58 -13.80 -4.36
C PHE A 70 1.24 -12.38 -4.76
N LEU A 71 0.14 -12.19 -5.49
CA LEU A 71 -0.28 -10.88 -5.98
C LEU A 71 -1.71 -10.60 -5.55
N ALA A 72 -1.98 -9.35 -5.16
CA ALA A 72 -3.31 -8.87 -4.81
C ALA A 72 -3.92 -8.13 -6.01
N CYS A 73 -4.84 -8.78 -6.71
CA CYS A 73 -5.34 -8.33 -8.02
C CYS A 73 -6.85 -8.05 -7.99
N GLU A 74 -7.35 -7.46 -9.06
CA GLU A 74 -8.78 -7.34 -9.34
C GLU A 74 -9.21 -8.33 -10.42
N ASP A 75 -10.49 -8.72 -10.47
CA ASP A 75 -10.99 -9.53 -11.59
C ASP A 75 -11.53 -8.69 -12.76
N ASN A 76 -11.58 -7.37 -12.62
CA ASN A 76 -12.02 -6.46 -13.68
C ASN A 76 -11.27 -5.13 -13.61
N HIS A 77 -11.20 -4.42 -14.75
CA HIS A 77 -10.50 -3.15 -14.84
C HIS A 77 -11.29 -1.97 -14.26
N GLU A 78 -12.62 -2.01 -14.26
CA GLU A 78 -13.45 -0.83 -13.98
C GLU A 78 -13.55 -0.50 -12.48
N GLY A 79 -13.61 -1.53 -11.62
CA GLY A 79 -13.95 -1.41 -10.21
C GLY A 79 -13.16 -0.35 -9.45
N ARG A 80 -11.83 -0.36 -9.57
CA ARG A 80 -10.94 0.57 -8.83
C ARG A 80 -11.06 2.03 -9.25
N PHE A 81 -11.44 2.30 -10.50
CA PHE A 81 -11.60 3.69 -10.98
C PHE A 81 -12.84 4.36 -10.40
N GLU A 82 -13.80 3.56 -9.93
CA GLU A 82 -15.06 4.01 -9.34
C GLU A 82 -15.11 3.83 -7.82
N TRP A 83 -14.32 2.91 -7.27
CA TRP A 83 -14.21 2.66 -5.84
C TRP A 83 -12.82 2.16 -5.46
N PHE A 84 -12.02 3.06 -4.90
CA PHE A 84 -10.71 2.76 -4.32
C PHE A 84 -10.33 3.89 -3.35
N PRO A 85 -10.63 3.73 -2.05
CA PRO A 85 -10.42 4.77 -1.04
C PRO A 85 -8.99 5.36 -0.95
N PRO A 86 -7.90 4.58 -1.16
CA PRO A 86 -6.53 5.13 -1.14
C PRO A 86 -6.31 6.28 -2.14
N LEU A 87 -6.98 6.22 -3.30
CA LEU A 87 -6.95 7.28 -4.33
C LEU A 87 -8.14 8.23 -4.25
N ALA A 88 -8.90 8.20 -3.16
CA ALA A 88 -10.12 8.96 -2.96
C ALA A 88 -11.22 8.71 -4.02
N ASN A 89 -11.25 7.50 -4.59
CA ASN A 89 -12.31 7.04 -5.48
C ASN A 89 -13.48 6.49 -4.66
N PHE A 90 -14.63 7.17 -4.72
CA PHE A 90 -15.85 6.84 -3.97
C PHE A 90 -17.14 6.99 -4.82
N GLN A 91 -17.00 6.87 -6.13
CA GLN A 91 -18.03 7.22 -7.12
C GLN A 91 -19.18 6.19 -7.15
N ASN A 92 -18.88 4.88 -7.04
CA ASN A 92 -19.89 3.84 -7.24
C ASN A 92 -19.89 2.73 -6.16
N LEU A 93 -20.71 2.95 -5.12
CA LEU A 93 -20.94 1.98 -4.04
C LEU A 93 -21.53 0.65 -4.52
N SER A 94 -22.41 0.69 -5.53
CA SER A 94 -23.08 -0.50 -6.06
C SER A 94 -22.10 -1.40 -6.81
N LEU A 95 -21.13 -0.82 -7.52
CA LEU A 95 -20.05 -1.56 -8.15
C LEU A 95 -19.11 -2.15 -7.09
N ALA A 96 -18.71 -1.33 -6.11
CA ALA A 96 -17.89 -1.78 -4.98
C ALA A 96 -18.48 -2.98 -4.25
N ALA A 97 -19.81 -2.99 -4.01
CA ALA A 97 -20.51 -4.09 -3.36
C ALA A 97 -20.51 -5.40 -4.17
N LYS A 98 -20.18 -5.34 -5.46
CA LYS A 98 -20.09 -6.46 -6.40
C LYS A 98 -18.66 -6.76 -6.83
N SER A 99 -17.67 -5.98 -6.38
CA SER A 99 -16.28 -6.16 -6.77
C SER A 99 -15.75 -7.51 -6.31
N THR A 100 -15.06 -8.17 -7.22
CA THR A 100 -14.53 -9.53 -7.06
C THR A 100 -13.02 -9.47 -7.30
N GLY A 101 -12.26 -8.90 -6.38
CA GLY A 101 -10.82 -9.04 -6.42
C GLY A 101 -10.38 -10.48 -6.19
N SER A 102 -9.10 -10.75 -6.37
CA SER A 102 -8.55 -12.09 -6.19
C SER A 102 -7.09 -12.07 -5.76
N ILE A 103 -6.64 -13.19 -5.23
CA ILE A 103 -5.23 -13.44 -4.94
C ILE A 103 -4.70 -14.39 -5.99
N HIS A 104 -3.58 -14.04 -6.60
CA HIS A 104 -2.90 -14.85 -7.60
C HIS A 104 -1.60 -15.42 -7.06
N VAL A 105 -1.31 -16.67 -7.43
CA VAL A 105 0.00 -17.28 -7.23
C VAL A 105 0.68 -17.39 -8.58
N VAL A 106 1.80 -16.71 -8.73
CA VAL A 106 2.63 -16.75 -9.94
C VAL A 106 3.86 -17.60 -9.66
N ASP A 107 4.16 -18.48 -10.60
CA ASP A 107 5.40 -19.23 -10.63
C ASP A 107 6.45 -18.48 -11.49
N PRO A 108 7.55 -17.96 -10.90
CA PRO A 108 8.56 -17.23 -11.65
C PRO A 108 9.21 -18.06 -12.77
N GLU A 109 9.27 -19.39 -12.63
CA GLU A 109 9.91 -20.26 -13.62
C GLU A 109 9.02 -20.48 -14.84
N SER A 110 7.79 -20.92 -14.62
CA SER A 110 6.83 -21.18 -15.70
C SER A 110 6.13 -19.91 -16.22
N LYS A 111 6.24 -18.80 -15.47
CA LYS A 111 5.65 -17.49 -15.77
C LYS A 111 4.12 -17.54 -15.88
N GLN A 112 3.50 -18.50 -15.21
CA GLN A 112 2.05 -18.70 -15.20
C GLN A 112 1.45 -18.13 -13.92
N SER A 113 0.30 -17.46 -14.09
CA SER A 113 -0.55 -17.00 -13.01
C SER A 113 -1.63 -18.04 -12.71
N ARG A 114 -1.96 -18.20 -11.44
CA ARG A 114 -3.07 -19.03 -10.97
C ARG A 114 -3.88 -18.26 -9.96
N ARG A 115 -5.12 -17.91 -10.33
CA ARG A 115 -6.11 -17.34 -9.42
C ARG A 115 -6.52 -18.34 -8.35
N LEU A 116 -6.52 -17.92 -7.08
CA LEU A 116 -6.99 -18.74 -5.97
C LEU A 116 -8.51 -18.66 -5.82
N LYS A 117 -9.14 -19.81 -5.62
CA LYS A 117 -10.57 -19.91 -5.29
C LYS A 117 -10.75 -19.73 -3.80
N PHE A 118 -11.59 -18.77 -3.41
CA PHE A 118 -11.88 -18.55 -2.00
C PHE A 118 -12.96 -19.49 -1.49
N THR A 119 -12.68 -20.13 -0.35
CA THR A 119 -13.69 -20.89 0.42
C THR A 119 -13.90 -20.20 1.76
N ASN A 120 -15.11 -20.29 2.31
CA ASN A 120 -15.49 -19.61 3.56
C ASN A 120 -15.41 -18.07 3.49
N PHE A 121 -15.36 -17.50 2.28
CA PHE A 121 -15.41 -16.07 2.05
C PHE A 121 -16.63 -15.75 1.20
N SER A 122 -17.37 -14.71 1.59
CA SER A 122 -18.52 -14.23 0.82
C SER A 122 -18.56 -12.71 0.87
N GLY A 123 -18.90 -12.10 -0.26
CA GLY A 123 -19.03 -10.65 -0.39
C GLY A 123 -17.91 -10.03 -1.20
N PRO A 124 -17.88 -8.69 -1.27
CA PRO A 124 -16.92 -7.97 -2.08
C PRO A 124 -15.48 -8.12 -1.57
N PHE A 125 -14.55 -8.10 -2.51
CA PHE A 125 -13.12 -8.06 -2.25
C PHE A 125 -12.50 -7.00 -3.15
N ILE A 126 -11.94 -5.93 -2.57
CA ILE A 126 -11.23 -4.87 -3.28
C ILE A 126 -9.84 -4.84 -2.69
N THR A 127 -8.88 -5.38 -3.43
CA THR A 127 -7.55 -5.72 -2.90
C THR A 127 -6.66 -4.48 -2.73
N HIS A 128 -5.59 -4.59 -1.97
CA HIS A 128 -4.52 -3.58 -1.85
C HIS A 128 -3.27 -4.32 -1.35
N GLY A 129 -2.52 -3.78 -0.39
CA GLY A 129 -1.37 -4.46 0.20
C GLY A 129 -1.68 -5.84 0.78
N ILE A 130 -0.72 -6.74 0.60
CA ILE A 130 -0.74 -8.12 1.09
C ILE A 130 0.58 -8.48 1.74
N ASP A 131 0.52 -9.43 2.68
CA ASP A 131 1.74 -10.11 3.10
C ASP A 131 1.48 -11.60 3.35
N VAL A 132 2.52 -12.40 3.16
CA VAL A 132 2.44 -13.86 3.21
C VAL A 132 3.48 -14.40 4.16
N ILE A 133 3.05 -15.28 5.06
CA ILE A 133 3.93 -15.93 6.02
C ILE A 133 3.70 -17.44 5.99
N PRO A 134 4.76 -18.27 6.12
CA PRO A 134 4.59 -19.71 6.28
C PRO A 134 3.67 -20.05 7.46
N ASP A 135 2.82 -21.05 7.26
CA ASP A 135 2.17 -21.75 8.37
C ASP A 135 3.19 -22.70 9.00
N PRO A 136 3.71 -22.39 10.22
CA PRO A 136 4.78 -23.16 10.83
C PRO A 136 4.34 -24.59 11.18
N ASP A 137 3.04 -24.80 11.38
CA ASP A 137 2.47 -26.08 11.81
C ASP A 137 2.04 -26.96 10.62
N SER A 138 2.22 -26.48 9.39
CA SER A 138 1.78 -27.19 8.18
C SER A 138 2.80 -28.21 7.69
N ALA A 139 2.37 -29.47 7.65
CA ALA A 139 3.10 -30.55 6.96
C ALA A 139 3.09 -30.40 5.43
N ASP A 140 2.07 -29.73 4.87
CA ASP A 140 1.82 -29.65 3.42
C ASP A 140 2.39 -28.39 2.76
N ALA A 141 3.28 -27.67 3.45
CA ALA A 141 3.76 -26.34 3.04
C ALA A 141 2.59 -25.39 2.76
N ALA A 142 1.90 -24.95 3.82
CA ALA A 142 0.88 -23.92 3.73
C ALA A 142 1.44 -22.55 4.13
N VAL A 143 0.70 -21.51 3.76
CA VAL A 143 0.95 -20.12 4.12
C VAL A 143 -0.33 -19.48 4.64
N TYR A 144 -0.17 -18.47 5.48
CA TYR A 144 -1.22 -17.48 5.76
C TYR A 144 -1.01 -16.27 4.86
N ILE A 145 -2.09 -15.80 4.27
CA ILE A 145 -2.13 -14.60 3.42
C ILE A 145 -2.99 -13.57 4.13
N PHE A 146 -2.39 -12.43 4.44
CA PHE A 146 -3.07 -11.28 5.00
C PHE A 146 -3.31 -10.29 3.87
N ALA A 147 -4.55 -9.86 3.69
CA ALA A 147 -4.91 -8.97 2.59
C ALA A 147 -5.79 -7.83 3.06
N ILE A 148 -5.45 -6.62 2.63
CA ILE A 148 -6.33 -5.47 2.82
C ILE A 148 -7.54 -5.57 1.88
N ASN A 149 -8.71 -5.28 2.41
CA ASN A 149 -9.98 -5.26 1.67
C ASN A 149 -10.72 -3.93 1.91
N HIS A 150 -10.90 -3.15 0.85
CA HIS A 150 -11.48 -1.80 0.90
C HIS A 150 -12.99 -1.76 0.67
N LEU A 151 -13.75 -2.20 1.68
CA LEU A 151 -15.20 -2.25 1.58
C LEU A 151 -15.89 -0.89 1.69
N PRO A 152 -17.10 -0.75 1.12
CA PRO A 152 -18.09 0.22 1.59
C PRO A 152 -18.45 0.01 3.07
N ALA A 153 -18.62 1.08 3.86
CA ALA A 153 -19.14 0.93 5.22
C ALA A 153 -20.62 0.51 5.22
N ALA A 154 -20.91 -0.64 5.83
CA ALA A 154 -22.23 -1.29 5.78
C ALA A 154 -23.36 -0.57 6.56
N ASN A 155 -23.06 0.34 7.49
CA ASN A 155 -24.01 0.71 8.55
C ASN A 155 -24.57 2.16 8.49
N THR A 156 -24.34 2.91 7.41
CA THR A 156 -24.67 4.36 7.40
C THR A 156 -25.59 4.83 6.28
N CYS A 157 -26.13 3.95 5.43
CA CYS A 157 -26.85 4.37 4.21
C CYS A 157 -28.26 3.79 4.06
N PRO A 158 -29.30 4.46 4.62
CA PRO A 158 -30.67 4.21 4.23
C PRO A 158 -30.94 4.74 2.81
N ASN A 159 -31.93 4.14 2.14
CA ASN A 159 -32.23 4.33 0.72
C ASN A 159 -32.25 5.80 0.21
N THR A 160 -31.57 5.98 -0.92
CA THR A 160 -31.87 6.85 -2.08
C THR A 160 -31.80 8.39 -2.00
N ALA A 161 -31.69 9.07 -0.85
CA ALA A 161 -31.77 10.55 -0.85
C ALA A 161 -30.51 11.34 -0.42
N SER A 162 -29.43 10.70 0.03
CA SER A 162 -28.28 11.43 0.60
C SER A 162 -26.91 10.77 0.33
N TYR A 163 -26.71 10.25 -0.88
CA TYR A 163 -25.44 9.61 -1.27
C TYR A 163 -24.20 10.46 -0.96
N ARG A 164 -24.23 11.80 -1.16
CA ARG A 164 -23.10 12.71 -0.85
C ARG A 164 -22.67 12.78 0.63
N LYS A 165 -23.56 12.50 1.60
CA LYS A 165 -23.17 12.38 3.03
C LYS A 165 -22.78 10.94 3.41
N CYS A 166 -23.21 9.97 2.61
CA CYS A 166 -22.98 8.54 2.82
C CYS A 166 -21.65 8.03 2.27
N ILE A 167 -21.17 8.67 1.20
CA ILE A 167 -19.90 8.47 0.47
C ILE A 167 -18.63 8.46 1.37
N LYS A 168 -18.77 8.71 2.67
CA LYS A 168 -17.73 9.31 3.51
C LYS A 168 -16.96 8.36 4.44
N LYS A 169 -17.19 7.04 4.41
CA LYS A 169 -16.39 6.10 5.22
C LYS A 169 -16.19 4.77 4.49
N ALA A 170 -14.97 4.48 4.05
CA ALA A 170 -14.58 3.11 3.73
C ALA A 170 -14.63 2.27 5.02
N GLY A 171 -15.16 1.05 4.91
CA GLY A 171 -15.17 0.01 5.92
C GLY A 171 -13.98 -0.93 5.78
N SER A 172 -12.80 -0.37 5.44
CA SER A 172 -11.59 -1.13 5.18
C SER A 172 -11.23 -2.06 6.33
N ARG A 173 -10.75 -3.25 5.99
CA ARG A 173 -10.43 -4.31 6.94
C ARG A 173 -9.31 -5.19 6.40
N VAL A 174 -8.82 -6.10 7.24
CA VAL A 174 -7.86 -7.13 6.83
C VAL A 174 -8.56 -8.48 6.78
N GLU A 175 -8.30 -9.26 5.74
CA GLU A 175 -8.77 -10.63 5.56
C GLU A 175 -7.59 -11.58 5.73
N ILE A 176 -7.76 -12.64 6.51
CA ILE A 176 -6.76 -13.71 6.66
C ILE A 176 -7.26 -14.94 5.92
N PHE A 177 -6.44 -15.44 5.00
CA PHE A 177 -6.64 -16.71 4.32
C PHE A 177 -5.53 -17.70 4.68
N ARG A 178 -5.84 -18.99 4.63
CA ARG A 178 -4.86 -20.06 4.62
C ARG A 178 -4.83 -20.71 3.24
N HIS A 179 -3.63 -20.94 2.71
CA HIS A 179 -3.44 -21.52 1.41
C HIS A 179 -2.36 -22.60 1.45
N VAL A 180 -2.65 -23.78 0.92
CA VAL A 180 -1.65 -24.83 0.69
C VAL A 180 -1.03 -24.57 -0.69
N ILE A 181 0.29 -24.43 -0.78
CA ILE A 181 0.99 -23.94 -1.99
C ILE A 181 0.56 -24.65 -3.28
N ARG A 182 0.33 -25.97 -3.23
CA ARG A 182 -0.05 -26.79 -4.40
C ARG A 182 -1.55 -26.82 -4.70
N SER A 183 -2.39 -26.32 -3.80
CA SER A 183 -3.85 -26.25 -3.95
C SER A 183 -4.27 -25.03 -4.79
N ASP A 184 -5.45 -25.04 -5.40
CA ASP A 184 -6.06 -23.85 -6.01
C ASP A 184 -6.99 -23.10 -5.03
N ILE A 185 -7.05 -23.52 -3.77
CA ILE A 185 -7.96 -22.98 -2.75
C ILE A 185 -7.21 -22.09 -1.77
N ALA A 186 -7.80 -20.94 -1.43
CA ALA A 186 -7.48 -20.18 -0.24
C ALA A 186 -8.71 -20.15 0.69
N THR A 187 -8.56 -20.70 1.89
CA THR A 187 -9.64 -20.76 2.88
C THR A 187 -9.59 -19.53 3.76
N HIS A 188 -10.63 -18.72 3.72
CA HIS A 188 -10.76 -17.58 4.63
C HIS A 188 -10.95 -18.08 6.06
N LEU A 189 -10.17 -17.49 6.96
CA LEU A 189 -10.19 -17.82 8.38
C LEU A 189 -10.95 -16.76 9.17
N ARG A 190 -10.71 -15.48 8.84
CA ARG A 190 -11.17 -14.35 9.65
C ARG A 190 -11.02 -13.01 8.94
N SER A 191 -11.97 -12.10 9.19
CA SER A 191 -11.83 -10.67 8.93
C SER A 191 -11.40 -9.92 10.21
N ILE A 192 -10.67 -8.82 10.07
CA ILE A 192 -10.17 -8.00 11.18
C ILE A 192 -10.57 -6.55 10.96
N GLN A 193 -11.35 -6.01 11.88
CA GLN A 193 -11.78 -4.62 11.93
C GLN A 193 -11.45 -4.03 13.29
N HIS A 194 -10.79 -2.87 13.29
CA HIS A 194 -10.43 -2.16 14.50
C HIS A 194 -10.42 -0.64 14.24
N PRO A 195 -10.76 0.23 15.20
CA PRO A 195 -10.76 1.69 14.99
C PRO A 195 -9.42 2.26 14.50
N LEU A 196 -8.30 1.64 14.87
CA LEU A 196 -6.96 2.00 14.40
C LEU A 196 -6.67 1.54 12.96
N ILE A 197 -7.46 0.62 12.40
CA ILE A 197 -7.43 0.28 10.97
C ILE A 197 -8.34 1.30 10.27
N SER A 198 -7.78 2.46 9.92
CA SER A 198 -8.55 3.58 9.39
C SER A 198 -8.50 3.70 7.88
N THR A 199 -7.29 3.56 7.34
CA THR A 199 -6.90 3.88 5.95
C THR A 199 -5.76 2.95 5.57
N PRO A 200 -5.99 1.63 5.70
CA PRO A 200 -4.93 0.64 5.57
C PRO A 200 -4.34 0.69 4.16
N ASN A 201 -3.02 0.64 4.06
CA ASN A 201 -2.32 0.66 2.78
C ASN A 201 -1.55 -0.64 2.54
N ASP A 202 -0.64 -0.99 3.45
CA ASP A 202 0.13 -2.23 3.33
C ASP A 202 0.32 -2.95 4.68
N ILE A 203 0.68 -4.22 4.62
CA ILE A 203 0.83 -5.16 5.74
C ILE A 203 2.26 -5.69 5.81
N LEU A 204 2.76 -5.88 7.03
CA LEU A 204 3.94 -6.68 7.30
C LEU A 204 3.66 -7.64 8.44
N THR A 205 3.44 -8.91 8.12
CA THR A 205 3.26 -10.00 9.06
C THR A 205 4.51 -10.18 9.93
N GLN A 206 4.28 -10.32 11.24
CA GLN A 206 5.32 -10.65 12.21
C GLN A 206 5.27 -12.15 12.56
N ASP A 207 4.07 -12.67 12.75
CA ASP A 207 3.78 -14.09 12.96
C ASP A 207 2.37 -14.42 12.43
N SER A 208 1.90 -15.65 12.64
CA SER A 208 0.59 -16.08 12.13
C SER A 208 -0.58 -15.27 12.70
N ARG A 209 -0.44 -14.60 13.85
CA ARG A 209 -1.50 -13.86 14.57
C ARG A 209 -1.18 -12.38 14.78
N SER A 210 -0.05 -11.89 14.30
CA SER A 210 0.33 -10.50 14.48
C SER A 210 1.02 -9.91 13.26
N PHE A 211 0.72 -8.64 13.00
CA PHE A 211 1.22 -7.90 11.85
C PHE A 211 1.32 -6.41 12.13
N TYR A 212 2.16 -5.74 11.37
CA TYR A 212 2.19 -4.30 11.24
C TYR A 212 1.38 -3.88 10.03
N MET A 213 0.85 -2.67 10.07
CA MET A 213 0.06 -2.13 8.98
C MET A 213 0.21 -0.61 8.91
N THR A 214 0.37 -0.06 7.70
CA THR A 214 0.35 1.38 7.47
C THR A 214 -1.06 1.89 7.30
N ASN A 215 -1.32 3.07 7.87
CA ASN A 215 -2.46 3.92 7.55
C ASN A 215 -1.93 5.14 6.80
N ASP A 216 -2.19 5.23 5.50
CA ASP A 216 -1.56 6.19 4.59
C ASP A 216 -2.09 7.62 4.69
N HIS A 217 -3.31 7.77 5.21
CA HIS A 217 -3.99 9.05 5.42
C HIS A 217 -4.55 9.16 6.84
N HIS A 218 -4.52 10.35 7.44
CA HIS A 218 -5.14 10.58 8.76
C HIS A 218 -6.66 10.76 8.69
N TYR A 219 -7.14 11.33 7.58
CA TYR A 219 -8.56 11.56 7.34
C TYR A 219 -9.04 10.57 6.29
N ARG A 220 -10.23 10.04 6.49
CA ARG A 220 -10.84 9.03 5.61
C ARG A 220 -11.36 9.60 4.28
N GLU A 221 -11.27 10.92 4.04
CA GLU A 221 -12.02 11.58 2.96
C GLU A 221 -11.65 13.07 2.66
N GLY A 222 -11.98 13.52 1.43
CA GLY A 222 -12.28 14.92 1.05
C GLY A 222 -11.18 15.68 0.30
N ALA A 223 -11.48 16.91 -0.17
CA ALA A 223 -10.50 17.81 -0.80
C ALA A 223 -9.29 18.11 0.11
N LEU A 224 -9.46 17.99 1.43
CA LEU A 224 -8.37 18.03 2.40
C LEU A 224 -7.39 16.87 2.25
N GLN A 225 -7.83 15.65 1.90
CA GLN A 225 -6.94 14.54 1.57
C GLN A 225 -6.02 14.93 0.41
N PHE A 226 -6.60 15.47 -0.67
CA PHE A 226 -5.89 15.95 -1.87
C PHE A 226 -4.91 17.12 -1.60
N PHE A 227 -5.37 18.18 -0.92
CA PHE A 227 -4.51 19.33 -0.59
C PHE A 227 -3.37 18.96 0.37
N LYS A 228 -3.53 17.89 1.16
CA LYS A 228 -2.51 17.40 2.10
C LYS A 228 -1.49 16.46 1.45
N THR A 229 -1.89 15.68 0.44
CA THR A 229 -0.95 15.00 -0.48
C THR A 229 -0.03 16.00 -1.18
N LEU A 230 -0.42 17.28 -1.30
CA LEU A 230 0.42 18.36 -1.84
C LEU A 230 1.21 19.13 -0.77
N TYR A 231 0.93 18.92 0.52
CA TYR A 231 1.62 19.59 1.64
C TYR A 231 2.43 18.59 2.47
N TRP A 232 3.74 18.54 2.20
CA TRP A 232 4.74 17.69 2.86
C TRP A 232 4.84 17.86 4.39
N GLY A 233 4.23 18.89 4.97
CA GLY A 233 4.20 19.10 6.43
C GLY A 233 3.14 18.27 7.18
N THR A 234 2.28 17.50 6.49
CA THR A 234 1.22 16.71 7.15
C THR A 234 1.72 15.35 7.67
N LYS A 235 2.39 15.37 8.82
CA LYS A 235 2.96 14.18 9.48
C LYS A 235 1.94 13.37 10.29
N TRP A 236 0.92 12.83 9.63
CA TRP A 236 -0.23 12.23 10.33
C TRP A 236 -0.58 10.80 9.92
N SER A 237 0.18 10.19 9.00
CA SER A 237 0.08 8.75 8.77
C SER A 237 0.61 8.00 9.99
N THR A 238 0.19 6.75 10.15
CA THR A 238 0.68 5.90 11.23
C THR A 238 1.03 4.52 10.72
N THR A 239 1.98 3.85 11.38
CA THR A 239 2.06 2.39 11.37
C THR A 239 1.50 1.90 12.69
N ILE A 240 0.66 0.87 12.63
CA ILE A 240 0.10 0.21 13.79
C ILE A 240 0.62 -1.23 13.87
N PHE A 241 0.66 -1.77 15.08
CA PHE A 241 0.77 -3.20 15.32
C PHE A 241 -0.60 -3.74 15.69
N VAL A 242 -0.96 -4.89 15.13
CA VAL A 242 -2.21 -5.59 15.37
C VAL A 242 -1.89 -7.03 15.76
N LYS A 243 -2.54 -7.52 16.81
CA LYS A 243 -2.49 -8.91 17.26
C LYS A 243 -3.90 -9.43 17.51
N VAL A 244 -4.16 -10.65 17.05
CA VAL A 244 -5.41 -11.36 17.33
C VAL A 244 -5.18 -12.49 18.33
N ASP A 245 -6.19 -12.77 19.13
CA ASP A 245 -6.21 -13.92 20.05
C ASP A 245 -6.29 -15.27 19.29
N SER A 246 -7.14 -15.32 18.26
CA SER A 246 -7.48 -16.48 17.44
C SER A 246 -7.49 -16.13 15.94
N LEU A 247 -7.09 -17.09 15.11
CA LEU A 247 -7.19 -17.00 13.65
C LEU A 247 -8.59 -17.26 13.13
N ILE A 248 -9.47 -17.84 13.94
CA ILE A 248 -10.85 -18.14 13.58
C ILE A 248 -11.76 -17.35 14.50
N SER A 249 -12.56 -16.47 13.92
CA SER A 249 -13.60 -15.73 14.64
C SER A 249 -14.67 -15.25 13.67
N PRO A 250 -15.97 -15.44 14.00
CA PRO A 250 -17.07 -14.89 13.19
C PRO A 250 -17.25 -13.39 13.39
N ASN A 251 -16.69 -12.80 14.47
CA ASN A 251 -16.77 -11.37 14.74
C ASN A 251 -15.47 -10.66 14.31
N PRO A 252 -15.53 -9.77 13.31
CA PRO A 252 -14.36 -9.05 12.84
C PRO A 252 -13.67 -8.16 13.88
N ALA A 253 -14.38 -7.75 14.94
CA ALA A 253 -13.86 -6.82 15.95
C ALA A 253 -13.45 -7.49 17.29
N ALA A 254 -13.71 -8.80 17.46
CA ALA A 254 -13.43 -9.49 18.73
C ALA A 254 -11.92 -9.72 18.93
N GLY A 255 -11.42 -9.78 20.16
CA GLY A 255 -10.10 -10.36 20.42
C GLY A 255 -8.89 -9.68 19.73
N ILE A 256 -9.01 -8.40 19.38
CA ILE A 256 -7.95 -7.62 18.73
C ILE A 256 -7.28 -6.71 19.75
N ILE A 257 -5.94 -6.79 19.78
CA ILE A 257 -5.08 -5.81 20.45
C ILE A 257 -4.39 -5.03 19.35
N ALA A 258 -4.56 -3.71 19.31
CA ALA A 258 -3.85 -2.87 18.36
C ALA A 258 -3.33 -1.59 19.00
N ARG A 259 -2.19 -1.11 18.52
CA ARG A 259 -1.55 0.15 18.98
C ARG A 259 -0.76 0.80 17.87
N VAL A 260 -0.62 2.12 17.92
CA VAL A 260 0.30 2.86 17.04
C VAL A 260 1.74 2.53 17.43
N THR A 261 2.57 2.16 16.47
CA THR A 261 3.99 1.85 16.66
C THR A 261 4.91 2.88 16.02
N VAL A 262 4.45 3.55 14.98
CA VAL A 262 5.10 4.72 14.38
C VAL A 262 4.04 5.76 14.07
N GLY A 263 4.31 7.01 14.43
CA GLY A 263 3.51 8.15 14.01
C GLY A 263 4.41 9.31 13.64
N GLY A 264 3.84 10.40 13.14
CA GLY A 264 4.62 11.59 12.81
C GLY A 264 5.41 11.46 11.51
N LEU A 265 5.11 10.45 10.68
CA LEU A 265 5.62 10.31 9.33
C LEU A 265 4.60 10.86 8.33
N TYR A 266 5.08 11.19 7.13
CA TYR A 266 4.27 11.74 6.06
C TYR A 266 3.92 10.63 5.07
N ASN A 267 2.63 10.36 4.89
CA ASN A 267 2.10 9.51 3.82
C ASN A 267 2.81 8.15 3.71
N GLN A 268 2.87 7.43 4.84
CA GLN A 268 3.38 6.07 4.90
C GLN A 268 2.54 5.15 4.00
N ASN A 269 3.18 4.43 3.09
CA ASN A 269 2.54 3.58 2.10
C ASN A 269 3.04 2.14 2.35
N GLY A 270 3.71 1.49 1.39
CA GLY A 270 4.28 0.16 1.52
C GLY A 270 5.15 -0.12 2.76
N LEU A 271 5.08 -1.37 3.21
CA LEU A 271 5.83 -1.98 4.30
C LEU A 271 6.59 -3.21 3.82
N SER A 272 7.84 -3.38 4.23
CA SER A 272 8.56 -4.61 3.90
C SER A 272 9.70 -4.91 4.85
N ARG A 273 10.30 -6.09 4.68
CA ARG A 273 11.53 -6.48 5.37
C ARG A 273 12.74 -5.97 4.60
N GLY A 274 13.62 -5.29 5.32
CA GLY A 274 14.91 -4.86 4.82
C GLY A 274 15.99 -5.91 5.02
N ARG A 275 17.24 -5.45 5.11
CA ARG A 275 18.36 -6.28 5.49
C ARG A 275 18.27 -6.60 6.98
N SER A 276 18.52 -7.85 7.35
CA SER A 276 18.80 -8.27 8.74
C SER A 276 17.94 -7.60 9.82
N GLY A 277 16.64 -7.88 9.84
CA GLY A 277 15.72 -7.39 10.89
C GLY A 277 15.21 -5.96 10.71
N GLU A 278 15.66 -5.26 9.67
CA GLU A 278 15.09 -3.97 9.27
C GLU A 278 13.61 -4.10 8.86
N ILE A 279 12.82 -3.10 9.24
CA ILE A 279 11.50 -2.80 8.69
C ILE A 279 11.63 -1.57 7.81
N LEU A 280 11.15 -1.69 6.58
CA LEU A 280 11.09 -0.63 5.59
C LEU A 280 9.70 -0.01 5.60
N ILE A 281 9.63 1.30 5.65
CA ILE A 281 8.39 2.07 5.56
C ILE A 281 8.58 3.11 4.47
N SER A 282 7.91 2.95 3.34
CA SER A 282 7.94 3.95 2.28
C SER A 282 7.05 5.13 2.64
N CYS A 283 7.49 6.34 2.32
CA CYS A 283 6.71 7.57 2.49
C CYS A 283 6.45 8.18 1.11
N TYR A 284 5.40 7.69 0.44
CA TYR A 284 5.14 7.84 -1.00
C TYR A 284 5.36 9.24 -1.54
N GLY A 285 4.56 10.21 -1.10
CA GLY A 285 4.62 11.58 -1.64
C GLY A 285 5.90 12.33 -1.28
N SER A 286 6.71 11.82 -0.34
CA SER A 286 7.96 12.46 0.08
C SER A 286 9.21 11.85 -0.52
N GLY A 287 9.15 10.67 -1.14
CA GLY A 287 10.33 9.98 -1.64
C GLY A 287 11.33 9.62 -0.54
N VAL A 288 10.84 9.24 0.63
CA VAL A 288 11.68 8.87 1.79
C VAL A 288 11.36 7.45 2.21
N LEU A 289 12.38 6.59 2.22
CA LEU A 289 12.32 5.27 2.83
C LEU A 289 12.80 5.41 4.27
N GLU A 290 11.90 5.23 5.23
CA GLU A 290 12.26 5.13 6.63
C GLU A 290 12.68 3.68 6.93
N ILE A 291 13.81 3.51 7.61
CA ILE A 291 14.36 2.20 7.98
C ILE A 291 14.33 2.13 9.51
N GLY A 292 13.51 1.22 10.02
CA GLY A 292 13.37 0.98 11.45
C GLY A 292 13.75 -0.43 11.87
N GLN A 293 13.74 -0.66 13.17
CA GLN A 293 13.81 -1.98 13.79
C GLN A 293 12.74 -2.10 14.86
N VAL A 294 12.30 -3.34 15.08
CA VAL A 294 11.35 -3.65 16.15
C VAL A 294 12.07 -3.61 17.49
N SER A 295 11.54 -2.80 18.40
CA SER A 295 11.92 -2.79 19.81
C SER A 295 11.63 -4.15 20.45
N SER A 296 12.61 -4.71 21.16
CA SER A 296 12.48 -6.01 21.83
C SER A 296 11.45 -6.03 22.95
N GLU A 297 11.09 -4.87 23.50
CA GLU A 297 10.26 -4.77 24.71
C GLU A 297 8.78 -4.69 24.40
N ASP A 298 8.41 -3.95 23.34
CA ASP A 298 7.03 -3.54 23.14
C ASP A 298 6.58 -3.67 21.68
N SER A 299 7.36 -4.25 20.77
CA SER A 299 7.03 -4.30 19.33
C SER A 299 6.79 -2.91 18.70
N ALA A 300 7.23 -1.81 19.31
CA ALA A 300 7.26 -0.52 18.63
C ALA A 300 8.34 -0.57 17.53
N ILE A 301 8.17 0.22 16.48
CA ILE A 301 9.19 0.33 15.44
C ILE A 301 9.95 1.62 15.71
N GLN A 302 11.23 1.47 16.04
CA GLN A 302 12.13 2.62 16.15
C GLN A 302 12.73 2.90 14.78
N VAL A 303 12.45 4.08 14.23
CA VAL A 303 13.12 4.55 13.00
C VAL A 303 14.58 4.88 13.33
N ILE A 304 15.50 4.24 12.64
CA ILE A 304 16.95 4.35 12.87
C ILE A 304 17.59 5.28 11.84
N THR A 305 17.16 5.20 10.59
CA THR A 305 17.71 6.02 9.51
C THR A 305 16.69 6.21 8.39
N SER A 306 17.00 7.10 7.46
CA SER A 306 16.18 7.32 6.25
C SER A 306 17.04 7.41 5.00
N ILE A 307 16.51 6.89 3.91
CA ILE A 307 17.05 7.08 2.56
C ILE A 307 16.11 8.01 1.81
N ARG A 308 16.65 9.10 1.28
CA ARG A 308 15.90 10.05 0.46
C ARG A 308 16.22 9.82 -1.00
N VAL A 309 15.17 9.70 -1.81
CA VAL A 309 15.26 9.68 -3.26
C VAL A 309 14.44 10.83 -3.83
N ASP A 310 14.73 11.15 -5.09
CA ASP A 310 14.06 12.23 -5.80
C ASP A 310 12.79 11.77 -6.53
N SER A 311 12.23 10.60 -6.19
CA SER A 311 11.02 9.99 -6.77
C SER A 311 9.99 9.64 -5.71
N THR A 312 8.71 9.52 -6.07
CA THR A 312 7.76 8.79 -5.23
C THR A 312 8.23 7.34 -5.06
N ILE A 313 7.87 6.74 -3.93
CA ILE A 313 8.19 5.35 -3.62
C ILE A 313 6.99 4.64 -3.00
N ASP A 314 6.67 3.44 -3.46
CA ASP A 314 5.42 2.78 -3.15
C ASP A 314 5.66 1.53 -2.30
N ASN A 315 5.63 0.33 -2.86
CA ASN A 315 5.92 -0.92 -2.14
C ASN A 315 7.42 -1.23 -2.15
N PRO A 316 8.17 -0.99 -1.04
CA PRO A 316 9.60 -1.23 -1.00
C PRO A 316 9.87 -2.73 -0.88
N SER A 317 11.03 -3.19 -1.35
CA SER A 317 11.53 -4.53 -1.02
C SER A 317 13.05 -4.55 -0.92
N TYR A 318 13.59 -5.64 -0.40
CA TYR A 318 15.04 -5.84 -0.33
C TYR A 318 15.49 -7.00 -1.22
N PHE A 319 16.31 -6.68 -2.22
CA PHE A 319 16.98 -7.67 -3.03
C PHE A 319 18.28 -8.11 -2.34
N SER A 320 18.36 -9.40 -2.02
CA SER A 320 19.60 -10.03 -1.57
C SER A 320 20.25 -10.74 -2.76
N ASN A 321 21.43 -10.26 -3.17
CA ASN A 321 22.18 -10.85 -4.27
C ASN A 321 22.66 -12.26 -3.88
N PRO A 322 22.16 -13.34 -4.51
CA PRO A 322 22.59 -14.70 -4.18
C PRO A 322 24.05 -14.98 -4.56
N TYR A 323 24.65 -14.14 -5.42
CA TYR A 323 26.04 -14.25 -5.84
C TYR A 323 26.96 -13.27 -5.09
N ALA A 324 26.49 -12.69 -3.99
CA ALA A 324 27.29 -11.80 -3.18
C ALA A 324 28.52 -12.54 -2.63
N ASN A 325 29.68 -11.91 -2.72
CA ASN A 325 30.94 -12.39 -2.16
C ASN A 325 31.73 -11.21 -1.57
N MET A 326 32.95 -11.47 -1.11
CA MET A 326 33.79 -10.44 -0.46
C MET A 326 34.12 -9.23 -1.35
N THR A 327 34.17 -9.39 -2.66
CA THR A 327 34.56 -8.32 -3.61
C THR A 327 33.39 -7.72 -4.36
N PHE A 328 32.22 -8.37 -4.36
CA PHE A 328 31.02 -7.88 -5.04
C PHE A 328 29.74 -8.23 -4.29
N ASN A 329 28.93 -7.21 -3.97
CA ASN A 329 27.60 -7.39 -3.41
C ASN A 329 26.63 -6.32 -3.95
N ALA A 330 25.76 -6.73 -4.88
CA ALA A 330 24.71 -5.88 -5.45
C ALA A 330 23.38 -5.93 -4.68
N SER A 331 23.36 -6.41 -3.43
CA SER A 331 22.14 -6.38 -2.61
C SER A 331 21.72 -4.94 -2.34
N SER A 332 20.45 -4.62 -2.53
CA SER A 332 19.95 -3.25 -2.41
C SER A 332 18.45 -3.24 -2.10
N TYR A 333 17.99 -2.11 -1.58
CA TYR A 333 16.57 -1.77 -1.56
C TYR A 333 16.09 -1.56 -3.00
N LEU A 334 14.94 -2.14 -3.32
CA LEU A 334 14.18 -1.92 -4.54
C LEU A 334 13.01 -1.01 -4.19
N LEU A 335 12.94 0.14 -4.86
CA LEU A 335 11.93 1.16 -4.61
C LEU A 335 11.19 1.41 -5.91
N THR A 336 9.96 0.93 -6.00
CA THR A 336 9.04 1.20 -7.11
C THR A 336 8.34 2.53 -6.88
N GLY A 337 7.90 3.20 -7.94
CA GLY A 337 7.17 4.46 -7.82
C GLY A 337 6.83 5.07 -9.17
N LEU A 338 6.01 6.11 -9.15
CA LEU A 338 5.53 6.74 -10.37
C LEU A 338 6.55 7.71 -10.95
N ALA A 339 6.79 7.59 -12.26
CA ALA A 339 7.59 8.56 -12.99
C ALA A 339 6.99 9.97 -12.90
N ARG A 340 5.65 10.10 -13.00
CA ARG A 340 4.93 11.37 -12.97
C ARG A 340 3.71 11.32 -12.04
N ALA A 341 3.94 11.16 -10.74
CA ALA A 341 2.88 11.18 -9.73
C ALA A 341 1.96 12.41 -9.81
N ILE A 342 2.46 13.55 -10.33
CA ILE A 342 1.64 14.74 -10.59
C ILE A 342 0.43 14.49 -11.53
N ASN A 343 0.46 13.44 -12.34
CA ASN A 343 -0.64 13.10 -13.25
C ASN A 343 -1.75 12.30 -12.54
N LEU A 344 -1.46 11.66 -11.41
CA LEU A 344 -2.36 10.76 -10.70
C LEU A 344 -3.76 11.34 -10.45
N PRO A 345 -3.91 12.63 -10.05
CA PRO A 345 -5.24 13.22 -9.85
C PRO A 345 -6.12 13.29 -11.11
N LYS A 346 -5.50 13.21 -12.30
CA LYS A 346 -6.20 13.21 -13.59
C LYS A 346 -6.44 11.79 -14.12
N THR A 347 -5.63 10.82 -13.69
CA THR A 347 -5.61 9.46 -14.26
C THR A 347 -6.26 8.42 -13.34
N ALA A 348 -6.36 8.68 -12.04
CA ALA A 348 -6.85 7.73 -11.04
C ALA A 348 -8.31 7.26 -11.23
N THR A 349 -9.11 7.99 -12.02
CA THR A 349 -10.51 7.66 -12.35
C THR A 349 -10.70 7.32 -13.84
N ASP A 350 -9.60 7.18 -14.60
CA ASP A 350 -9.65 6.94 -16.04
C ASP A 350 -9.02 5.56 -16.37
N PRO A 351 -9.81 4.56 -16.81
CA PRO A 351 -9.33 3.22 -17.12
C PRO A 351 -8.36 3.15 -18.31
N ASP A 352 -8.40 4.14 -19.20
CA ASP A 352 -7.56 4.17 -20.40
C ASP A 352 -6.25 4.93 -20.19
N SER A 353 -6.06 5.47 -18.99
CA SER A 353 -4.86 6.23 -18.62
C SER A 353 -3.61 5.34 -18.42
N THR A 354 -2.47 5.99 -18.21
CA THR A 354 -1.12 5.39 -18.23
C THR A 354 -0.48 5.22 -16.85
N ASP A 355 -0.94 5.97 -15.84
CA ASP A 355 -0.64 5.79 -14.42
C ASP A 355 -2.00 5.51 -13.74
N ARG A 356 -2.50 4.28 -13.93
CA ARG A 356 -3.85 3.83 -13.55
C ARG A 356 -4.01 3.79 -12.02
N SER A 357 -5.15 3.30 -11.53
CA SER A 357 -5.45 3.08 -10.11
C SER A 357 -4.61 1.97 -9.43
N ILE A 358 -3.33 1.90 -9.76
CA ILE A 358 -2.32 0.95 -9.26
C ILE A 358 -1.20 1.81 -8.65
N VAL A 359 -1.46 2.33 -7.45
CA VAL A 359 -0.59 3.19 -6.61
C VAL A 359 -1.10 3.15 -5.18
#